data_AF-A0A1F4E2T5-F1
#
_entry.id   AF-A0A1F4E2T5-F1
#
_cell.length_a   1.000
_cell.length_b   1.000
_cell.length_c   1.000
_cell.angle_alpha   90.00
_cell.angle_beta   90.00
_cell.angle_gamma   90.00
#
_symmetry.space_group_name_H-M   'P 1'
#
loop_
_entity.id
_entity.type
_entity.pdbx_description
1 polymer ?
#
loop_
_entity_poly.entity_id
_entity_poly.type
_entity_poly.pdbx_seq_one_letter_code
_entity_poly.pdbx_strand_id
1 'polypeptide(L)' 'MKVYERLASAFAAEGVSHIFGIMGDGNMYWIHVWVAKPGPMMVDVRISRNVLTLPYRRIHYGLDE' A
#
# COMPACT_ATOMS: atom_id res chain seq x y z
N MET A 1 19.46 2.31 13.61
CA MET A 1 18.25 1.92 12.86
C MET A 1 17.06 2.67 13.43
N LYS A 2 16.41 3.50 12.61
CA LYS A 2 15.22 4.27 12.98
C LYS A 2 13.99 3.36 12.98
N VAL A 3 12.91 3.79 13.65
CA VAL A 3 11.68 3.00 13.78
C VAL A 3 11.09 2.63 12.41
N TYR A 4 11.07 3.57 11.47
CA TYR A 4 10.53 3.34 10.12
C TYR A 4 11.37 2.32 9.32
N GLU A 5 12.67 2.20 9.58
CA GLU A 5 13.54 1.20 8.94
C GLU A 5 13.28 -0.20 9.51
N ARG A 6 13.00 -0.30 10.82
CA ARG A 6 12.56 -1.57 11.43
C ARG A 6 11.23 -2.03 10.85
N LEU A 7 10.28 -1.11 10.68
CA LEU A 7 8.97 -1.43 10.13
C LEU A 7 9.08 -1.98 8.70
N ALA A 8 9.86 -1.32 7.84
CA ALA A 8 10.15 -1.82 6.50
C ALA A 8 10.82 -3.21 6.52
N SER A 9 11.76 -3.43 7.45
CA SER A 9 12.45 -4.71 7.57
C SER A 9 11.53 -5.83 8.08
N ALA A 10 10.62 -5.52 9.01
CA ALA A 10 9.63 -6.46 9.52
C ALA A 10 8.67 -6.92 8.41
N PHE A 11 8.12 -5.99 7.62
CA PHE A 11 7.24 -6.34 6.50
C PHE A 11 7.94 -7.21 5.46
N ALA A 12 9.21 -6.92 5.15
CA ALA A 12 10.00 -7.77 4.27
C ALA A 12 10.26 -9.17 4.87
N ALA A 13 10.51 -9.26 6.17
CA ALA A 13 10.75 -10.53 6.86
C ALA A 13 9.49 -11.42 6.92
N GLU A 14 8.31 -10.81 6.99
CA GLU A 14 7.01 -11.50 6.89
C GLU A 14 6.70 -11.96 5.45
N GLY A 15 7.59 -11.70 4.48
CA GLY A 15 7.38 -12.07 3.07
C GLY A 15 6.32 -11.21 2.38
N VAL A 16 5.97 -10.05 2.92
CA VAL A 16 5.03 -9.13 2.26
C VAL A 16 5.64 -8.70 0.92
N SER A 17 4.88 -8.89 -0.15
CA SER A 17 5.24 -8.46 -1.51
C SER A 17 4.40 -7.29 -2.00
N HIS A 18 3.19 -7.13 -1.48
CA HIS A 18 2.25 -6.09 -1.89
C HIS A 18 1.59 -5.42 -0.67
N ILE A 19 1.54 -4.10 -0.68
CA ILE A 19 0.79 -3.30 0.30
C ILE A 19 -0.31 -2.56 -0.44
N PHE A 20 -1.54 -2.64 0.10
CA PHE A 20 -2.68 -1.86 -0.37
C PHE A 20 -2.92 -0.73 0.62
N GLY A 21 -2.86 0.52 0.16
CA GLY A 21 -3.04 1.66 1.06
C GLY A 21 -2.98 3.02 0.35
N ILE A 22 -3.04 4.09 1.13
CA ILE A 22 -2.91 5.47 0.64
C ILE A 22 -1.61 6.04 1.20
N MET A 23 -0.84 6.73 0.36
CA MET A 23 0.37 7.42 0.81
C MET A 23 0.00 8.64 1.68
N GLY A 24 0.67 8.79 2.82
CA GLY A 24 0.49 9.89 3.76
C GLY A 24 1.75 10.20 4.55
N ASP A 25 1.72 11.30 5.30
CA ASP A 25 2.80 11.75 6.19
C ASP A 25 3.22 10.67 7.20
N GLY A 26 2.26 9.98 7.80
CA GLY A 26 2.51 8.93 8.78
C GLY A 26 3.19 7.67 8.23
N ASN A 27 3.13 7.41 6.91
CA ASN A 27 3.65 6.17 6.33
C ASN A 27 4.73 6.36 5.24
N MET A 28 4.93 7.57 4.72
CA MET A 28 5.82 7.81 3.59
C MET A 28 7.26 7.34 3.79
N TYR A 29 7.83 7.53 4.98
CA TYR A 29 9.23 7.21 5.22
C TYR A 29 9.50 5.70 5.25
N TRP A 30 8.65 4.91 5.92
CA TRP A 30 8.88 3.47 5.99
C TRP A 30 8.52 2.79 4.67
N ILE A 31 7.44 3.23 4.01
CA ILE A 31 7.05 2.69 2.70
C ILE A 31 8.14 2.98 1.68
N HIS A 32 8.70 4.19 1.66
CA HIS A 32 9.82 4.52 0.76
C HIS A 32 11.00 3.56 0.94
N VAL A 33 11.40 3.28 2.19
CA VAL A 33 12.48 2.33 2.48
C VAL A 33 12.13 0.92 2.05
N TRP A 34 10.87 0.50 2.22
CA TRP A 34 10.42 -0.84 1.85
C TRP A 34 10.40 -1.05 0.33
N VAL A 35 9.83 -0.10 -0.43
CA VAL A 35 9.77 -0.16 -1.91
C VAL A 35 11.10 0.12 -2.61
N ALA A 36 12.12 0.58 -1.90
CA ALA A 36 13.46 0.76 -2.45
C ALA A 36 14.16 -0.58 -2.79
N LYS A 37 13.61 -1.71 -2.32
CA LYS A 37 14.12 -3.05 -2.63
C LYS A 37 13.38 -3.63 -3.85
N PRO A 38 14.01 -4.50 -4.66
CA PRO A 38 13.31 -5.21 -5.74
C PRO A 38 12.21 -6.14 -5.20
N GLY A 39 11.02 -6.12 -5.82
CA GLY A 39 9.91 -7.02 -5.52
C GLY A 39 8.70 -6.36 -4.83
N PRO A 40 8.88 -5.66 -3.69
CA PRO A 40 7.84 -4.89 -3.03
C PRO A 40 7.09 -3.92 -3.94
N MET A 41 5.76 -3.96 -3.92
CA MET A 41 4.87 -3.04 -4.62
C MET A 41 3.85 -2.43 -3.66
N MET A 42 3.63 -1.12 -3.76
CA MET A 42 2.48 -0.47 -3.13
C MET A 42 1.41 -0.20 -4.20
N VAL A 43 0.20 -0.67 -3.95
CA VAL A 43 -0.99 -0.36 -4.73
C VAL A 43 -1.72 0.78 -4.02
N ASP A 44 -1.81 1.94 -4.67
CA ASP A 44 -2.57 3.09 -4.15
C ASP A 44 -4.07 2.79 -4.21
N VAL A 45 -4.71 2.73 -3.04
CA VAL A 45 -6.15 2.46 -2.91
C VAL A 45 -6.84 3.69 -2.31
N ARG A 46 -7.23 4.62 -3.17
CA ARG A 46 -7.98 5.82 -2.77
C ARG A 46 -9.31 5.46 -2.10
N ILE A 47 -9.45 5.76 -0.81
CA ILE A 47 -10.75 5.81 -0.13
C ILE A 47 -11.27 7.25 -0.27
N SER A 48 -12.29 7.43 -1.10
CA SER A 48 -13.00 8.69 -1.27
C SER A 48 -14.47 8.48 -0.95
N ARG A 49 -15.12 9.47 -0.31
CA ARG A 49 -16.58 9.45 -0.18
C ARG A 49 -17.29 9.57 -1.53
N ASN A 50 -16.58 10.09 -2.54
CA ASN A 50 -17.14 10.39 -3.84
C ASN A 50 -16.74 9.34 -4.90
N VAL A 51 -15.77 8.48 -4.60
CA VAL A 51 -15.21 7.51 -5.56
C VAL A 51 -14.99 6.17 -4.85
N LEU A 52 -15.82 5.19 -5.21
CA LEU A 52 -15.69 3.79 -4.79
C LEU A 52 -14.40 3.16 -5.35
N THR A 53 -13.72 2.32 -4.56
CA THR A 53 -12.51 1.63 -5.02
C THR A 53 -12.83 0.59 -6.11
N LEU A 54 -11.85 0.29 -6.96
CA LEU A 54 -11.97 -0.66 -8.08
C LEU A 54 -12.55 -2.04 -7.68
N PRO A 55 -12.12 -2.67 -6.56
CA PRO A 55 -12.73 -3.91 -6.08
C PRO A 55 -14.24 -3.79 -5.77
N TYR A 56 -14.65 -2.72 -5.08
CA TYR A 56 -16.06 -2.52 -4.74
C TYR A 56 -16.92 -2.12 -5.95
N ARG A 57 -16.33 -1.42 -6.94
CA ARG A 57 -16.97 -1.13 -8.23
C ARG A 57 -17.29 -2.41 -9.01
N ARG A 58 -16.33 -3.34 -9.08
CA ARG A 58 -16.53 -4.63 -9.74
C ARG A 58 -17.58 -5.48 -9.05
N ILE A 59 -17.47 -5.63 -7.72
CA ILE A 59 -18.34 -6.51 -6.94
C ILE A 59 -19.79 -6.02 -6.88
N HIS A 60 -20.01 -4.73 -6.62
CA HIS A 60 -21.36 -4.21 -6.39
C HIS A 60 -22.02 -3.65 -7.66
N TYR A 61 -21.24 -3.27 -8.67
CA TYR A 61 -21.75 -2.55 -9.84
C TYR A 61 -21.29 -3.13 -11.19
N GLY A 62 -20.44 -4.17 -11.21
CA GLY A 62 -19.97 -4.77 -12.47
C GLY A 62 -19.15 -3.83 -13.34
N LEU A 63 -18.56 -2.79 -12.77
CA LEU A 63 -17.75 -1.79 -13.50
C LEU A 63 -16.27 -2.16 -13.43
N ASP A 64 -15.64 -2.32 -14.60
CA ASP A 64 -14.22 -2.68 -14.72
C ASP A 64 -13.26 -1.48 -14.90
N GLU A 65 -13.82 -0.26 -15.05
CA GLU A 65 -13.12 1.02 -15.25
C GLU A 65 -13.08 1.91 -13.98
#